data_AF-A0A359GN46-F1
#
_entry.id   AF-A0A359GN46-F1
#
_cell.length_a   1.000
_cell.length_b   1.000
_cell.length_c   1.000
_cell.angle_alpha   90.00
_cell.angle_beta   90.00
_cell.angle_gamma   90.00
#
_symmetry.space_group_name_H-M   'P 1'
#
loop_
_entity.id
_entity.type
_entity.pdbx_description
1 polymer ?
#
loop_
_entity_poly.entity_id
_entity_poly.type
_entity_poly.pdbx_seq_one_letter_code
_entity_poly.pdbx_strand_id
1 'polypeptide(L)' 'MITLHHLEKSQSIRILWLLEELGVPYEVKLYDR' A
#
# COMPACT_ATOMS: atom_id res chain seq x y z
N MET A 1 -6.56 5.76 10.30
CA MET A 1 -6.67 4.48 9.58
C MET A 1 -6.08 4.70 8.20
N ILE A 2 -4.97 4.04 7.87
CA ILE A 2 -4.23 4.29 6.62
C ILE A 2 -4.77 3.34 5.55
N THR A 3 -5.10 3.86 4.36
CA THR A 3 -5.49 3.04 3.20
C THR A 3 -4.50 3.26 2.07
N LEU A 4 -3.81 2.20 1.66
CA LEU A 4 -2.88 2.19 0.53
C LEU A 4 -3.64 1.81 -0.74
N HIS A 5 -3.73 2.75 -1.68
CA HIS A 5 -4.32 2.52 -2.99
C HIS A 5 -3.24 2.03 -3.96
N HIS A 6 -3.30 0.76 -4.36
CA HIS A 6 -2.38 0.15 -5.30
C HIS A 6 -3.09 -0.12 -6.63
N LEU A 7 -2.53 0.37 -7.73
CA LEU A 7 -2.96 -0.01 -9.09
C LEU A 7 -1.97 -1.03 -9.65
N GLU A 8 -2.42 -1.94 -10.51
CA GLU A 8 -1.58 -3.00 -11.11
C GLU A 8 -0.27 -2.48 -11.75
N LYS A 9 -0.30 -1.28 -12.35
CA LYS A 9 0.90 -0.61 -12.93
C LYS A 9 1.60 0.39 -11.99
N SER A 10 1.24 0.40 -10.71
CA SER A 10 1.76 1.33 -9.72
C SER A 10 3.01 0.78 -9.03
N GLN A 11 4.03 1.62 -8.85
CA GLN A 11 5.23 1.30 -8.05
C GLN A 11 5.01 1.45 -6.53
N SER A 12 3.76 1.35 -6.06
CA SER A 12 3.40 1.52 -4.64
C SER A 12 3.87 0.37 -3.73
N ILE A 13 4.55 -0.64 -4.29
CA ILE A 13 5.19 -1.74 -3.55
C ILE A 13 6.17 -1.23 -2.48
N ARG A 14 6.86 -0.11 -2.73
CA ARG A 14 7.82 0.49 -1.79
C ARG A 14 7.15 1.06 -0.54
N ILE A 15 5.92 1.54 -0.68
CA ILE A 15 5.16 2.10 0.44
C ILE A 15 4.70 0.99 1.38
N LEU A 16 4.41 -0.20 0.84
CA LEU A 16 4.11 -1.38 1.63
C LEU A 16 5.24 -1.68 2.63
N TRP A 17 6.50 -1.70 2.15
CA TRP A 17 7.67 -1.97 3.00
C TRP A 17 7.89 -0.90 4.08
N LEU A 18 7.64 0.36 3.75
CA LEU A 18 7.72 1.45 4.73
C LEU A 18 6.66 1.29 5.83
N LEU A 19 5.43 0.90 5.47
CA LEU A 19 4.36 0.70 6.44
C LEU A 19 4.64 -0.49 7.37
N GLU A 20 5.24 -1.56 6.84
CA GLU A 20 5.71 -2.69 7.64
C GLU A 20 6.81 -2.27 8.63
N GLU A 21 7.84 -1.53 8.17
CA GLU A 21 8.94 -1.07 9.04
C GLU A 21 8.44 -0.15 10.16
N LEU A 22 7.42 0.68 9.87
CA LEU A 22 6.81 1.57 10.85
C LEU A 22 5.86 0.85 11.83
N GLY A 23 5.51 -0.42 11.57
CA GLY A 23 4.60 -1.20 12.42
C GLY A 23 3.20 -0.60 12.55
N VAL A 24 2.76 0.18 11.55
CA VAL A 24 1.46 0.87 11.60
C VAL A 24 0.38 0.03 10.93
N PRO A 25 -0.86 0.05 11.44
CA PRO A 25 -1.96 -0.65 10.78
C PRO A 25 -2.37 0.07 9.50
N TYR A 26 -2.46 -0.68 8.40
CA TYR A 26 -2.92 -0.18 7.11
C TYR A 26 -3.78 -1.21 6.37
N GLU A 27 -4.61 -0.73 5.45
CA GLU A 27 -5.42 -1.56 4.54
C GLU A 27 -4.98 -1.32 3.10
N VAL A 28 -4.89 -2.37 2.28
CA VAL A 28 -4.55 -2.25 0.86
C VAL A 28 -5.81 -2.36 0.02
N LYS A 29 -6.05 -1.37 -0.84
CA LYS A 29 -7.08 -1.40 -1.88
C LYS A 29 -6.44 -1.56 -3.24
N LEU A 30 -6.69 -2.69 -3.88
CA LEU A 30 -6.24 -3.02 -5.22
C LEU A 30 -7.25 -2.48 -6.25
N TYR A 31 -6.74 -1.91 -7.33
CA TYR A 31 -7.52 -1.47 -8.49
C TYR A 31 -6.95 -2.09 -9.76
N ASP A 32 -7.78 -2.89 -10.44
CA ASP A 32 -7.53 -3.29 -11.83
C ASP A 32 -7.88 -2.12 -12.74
N ARG A 33 -6.89 -1.60 -13.48
CA ARG A 33 -7.10 -0.50 -14.44
C ARG A 33 -6.38 -0.77 -15.75
#